data_AF-A0A6I9XIZ1-F1
#
_entry.id   AF-A0A6I9XIZ1-F1
#
_cell.length_a   1.000
_cell.length_b   1.000
_cell.length_c   1.000
_cell.angle_alpha   90.00
_cell.angle_beta   90.00
_cell.angle_gamma   90.00
#
_symmetry.space_group_name_H-M   'P 1'
#
loop_
_entity.id
_entity.type
_entity.pdbx_description
1 polymer ?
#
loop_
_entity_poly.entity_id
_entity_poly.type
_entity_poly.pdbx_seq_one_letter_code
_entity_poly.pdbx_strand_id
1 'polypeptide(L)'
;MRLTRLLAMAEKLAPPWAPELGRAGKAARRKKPVLPAIPEEDWQVFRGDTVQILSGREAGKQSLVIQVDKEQQSVLLDRLNMGYYYA
;
A
#
# COMPACT_ATOMS: atom_id res chain seq x y z
N MET A 1 29.78 11.67 -3.86
CA MET A 1 30.47 11.09 -2.67
C MET A 1 29.99 11.62 -1.31
N ARG A 2 29.07 12.61 -1.21
CA ARG A 2 28.56 13.12 0.09
C ARG A 2 27.39 12.30 0.68
N LEU A 3 26.54 11.73 -0.18
CA LEU A 3 25.34 10.98 0.22
C LEU A 3 25.65 9.66 0.94
N THR A 4 26.71 8.96 0.53
CA THR A 4 27.14 7.70 1.15
C THR A 4 27.59 7.89 2.60
N ARG A 5 28.22 9.02 2.92
CA ARG A 5 28.71 9.32 4.28
C ARG A 5 27.56 9.64 5.25
N LEU A 6 26.56 10.37 4.78
CA LEU A 6 25.34 10.66 5.56
C LEU A 6 24.50 9.40 5.79
N LEU A 7 24.38 8.54 4.77
CA LEU A 7 23.66 7.27 4.88
C LEU A 7 24.34 6.33 5.88
N ALA A 8 25.67 6.20 5.81
CA ALA A 8 26.44 5.39 6.77
C ALA A 8 26.35 5.93 8.22
N MET A 9 26.18 7.24 8.39
CA MET A 9 26.00 7.86 9.70
C MET A 9 24.60 7.65 10.26
N ALA A 10 23.57 7.72 9.41
CA ALA A 10 22.19 7.39 9.78
C ALA A 10 22.01 5.91 10.14
N GLU A 11 22.74 5.00 9.47
CA GLU A 11 22.75 3.58 9.82
C GLU A 11 23.31 3.31 11.22
N LYS A 12 24.30 4.09 11.66
CA LYS A 12 24.84 4.03 13.03
C LYS A 12 23.92 4.65 14.10
N LEU A 13 22.91 5.43 13.70
CA LEU A 13 21.95 6.05 14.61
C LEU A 13 20.72 5.17 14.90
N ALA A 14 20.61 3.99 14.27
CA ALA A 14 19.56 3.03 14.61
C ALA A 14 19.82 2.48 16.03
N PRO A 15 18.88 2.65 16.98
CA PRO A 15 19.06 2.15 18.33
C PRO A 15 19.25 0.63 18.33
N PRO A 16 20.18 0.08 19.15
CA PRO A 16 20.51 -1.35 19.16
C PRO A 16 19.33 -2.24 19.56
N TRP A 17 18.33 -1.67 20.23
CA TRP A 17 17.09 -2.35 20.64
C TRP A 17 15.98 -2.31 19.57
N ALA A 18 16.19 -1.64 18.43
CA ALA A 18 15.23 -1.57 17.32
C ALA A 18 15.91 -1.75 15.95
N PRO A 19 16.53 -2.91 15.67
CA PRO A 19 17.19 -3.20 14.39
C PRO A 19 16.18 -3.29 13.20
N GLU A 20 14.88 -3.31 13.48
CA GLU A 20 13.79 -3.24 12.50
C GLU A 20 13.64 -1.83 11.89
N LEU A 21 13.93 -0.78 12.67
CA LEU A 21 13.67 0.61 12.29
C LEU A 21 14.52 1.02 11.07
N GLY A 22 15.74 0.49 10.97
CA GLY A 22 16.62 0.65 9.81
C GLY A 22 16.33 -0.29 8.63
N ARG A 23 15.49 -1.31 8.82
CA ARG A 23 15.14 -2.31 7.79
C ARG A 23 13.87 -1.97 7.01
N ALA A 24 12.95 -1.20 7.59
CA ALA A 24 11.71 -0.79 6.92
C ALA A 24 11.95 -0.05 5.59
N GLY A 25 13.07 0.67 5.47
CA GLY A 25 13.50 1.34 4.22
C GLY A 25 14.34 0.48 3.26
N LYS A 26 14.81 -0.70 3.70
CA LYS A 26 15.74 -1.57 2.94
C LYS A 26 15.06 -2.72 2.19
N ALA A 27 13.78 -2.98 2.44
CA ALA A 27 13.02 -3.90 1.59
C ALA A 27 13.05 -3.35 0.16
N ALA A 28 13.64 -4.10 -0.78
CA ALA A 28 13.63 -3.73 -2.19
C ALA A 28 12.17 -3.45 -2.56
N ARG A 29 11.85 -2.18 -2.86
CA ARG A 29 10.51 -1.78 -3.28
C ARG A 29 10.20 -2.65 -4.49
N ARG A 30 9.34 -3.67 -4.31
CA ARG A 30 8.88 -4.48 -5.44
C ARG A 30 8.33 -3.48 -6.45
N LYS A 31 8.89 -3.49 -7.66
CA LYS A 31 8.37 -2.66 -8.76
C LYS A 31 6.92 -3.08 -8.94
N LYS A 32 5.98 -2.21 -8.55
CA LYS A 32 4.57 -2.45 -8.85
C LYS A 32 4.44 -2.48 -10.38
N PRO A 33 3.70 -3.45 -10.95
CA PRO A 33 3.43 -3.43 -12.38
C PRO A 33 2.76 -2.10 -12.73
N VAL A 34 3.28 -1.44 -13.77
CA VAL A 34 2.69 -0.20 -14.28
C VAL A 34 1.46 -0.61 -15.07
N LEU A 35 0.29 -0.37 -14.49
CA LEU A 35 -0.97 -0.55 -15.21
C LEU A 35 -1.24 0.70 -16.06
N PRO A 36 -1.87 0.56 -17.24
CA PRO A 36 -2.30 1.71 -18.02
C PRO A 36 -3.31 2.52 -17.20
N ALA A 37 -3.07 3.83 -17.08
CA ALA A 37 -3.96 4.72 -16.35
C ALA A 37 -5.35 4.70 -17.00
N ILE A 38 -6.38 4.61 -16.16
CA ILE A 38 -7.76 4.71 -16.64
C ILE A 38 -8.14 6.20 -16.61
N PRO A 39 -8.74 6.74 -17.70
CA PRO A 39 -9.23 8.10 -17.74
C PRO A 39 -10.14 8.41 -16.56
N GLU A 40 -10.11 9.65 -16.07
CA GLU A 40 -10.93 10.03 -14.91
C GLU A 40 -12.44 9.93 -15.18
N GLU A 41 -12.84 10.18 -16.43
CA GLU A 41 -14.20 10.03 -16.93
C GLU A 41 -14.72 8.58 -16.93
N ASP A 42 -13.83 7.59 -16.98
CA ASP A 42 -14.19 6.17 -16.99
C ASP A 42 -14.24 5.55 -15.58
N TRP A 43 -13.90 6.33 -14.54
CA TRP A 43 -13.95 5.86 -13.17
C TRP A 43 -15.37 5.82 -12.61
N GLN A 44 -15.76 4.63 -12.17
CA GLN A 44 -17.12 4.34 -11.70
C GLN A 44 -17.21 4.15 -10.19
N VAL A 45 -16.06 4.06 -9.50
CA VAL A 45 -16.00 3.77 -8.06
C VAL A 45 -15.47 4.97 -7.31
N PHE A 46 -16.27 5.48 -6.40
CA PHE A 46 -15.98 6.65 -5.59
C PHE A 46 -16.02 6.33 -4.10
N ARG A 47 -15.43 7.22 -3.30
CA ARG A 47 -15.47 7.11 -1.84
C ARG A 47 -16.91 7.23 -1.35
N GLY A 48 -17.33 6.29 -0.51
CA GLY A 48 -18.69 6.23 0.03
C GLY A 48 -19.63 5.31 -0.76
N ASP A 49 -19.21 4.77 -1.91
CA ASP A 49 -20.01 3.80 -2.65
C ASP A 49 -20.05 2.45 -1.94
N THR A 50 -21.15 1.72 -2.12
CA THR A 50 -21.26 0.31 -1.72
C THR A 50 -20.94 -0.56 -2.93
N VAL A 51 -19.82 -1.29 -2.87
CA VAL A 51 -19.34 -2.12 -3.98
C VAL A 51 -19.35 -3.60 -3.60
N GLN A 52 -19.52 -4.47 -4.60
CA GLN A 52 -19.45 -5.92 -4.45
C GLN A 52 -18.12 -6.46 -4.99
N ILE A 53 -17.48 -7.35 -4.23
CA ILE A 53 -16.28 -8.04 -4.68
C ILE A 53 -16.69 -9.15 -5.67
N LEU A 54 -16.16 -9.10 -6.89
CA LEU A 54 -16.49 -10.08 -7.93
C LEU A 54 -15.63 -11.35 -7.84
N SER A 55 -14.38 -11.24 -7.42
CA SER A 55 -13.42 -12.35 -7.38
C SER A 55 -12.44 -12.25 -6.21
N GLY A 56 -11.86 -13.39 -5.82
CA GLY A 56 -10.92 -13.52 -4.71
C GLY A 56 -11.53 -14.17 -3.46
N ARG A 57 -10.81 -14.09 -2.34
CA ARG A 57 -11.16 -14.76 -1.07
C ARG A 57 -12.55 -14.39 -0.54
N GLU A 58 -12.98 -13.16 -0.82
CA GLU A 58 -14.22 -12.59 -0.29
C GLU A 58 -15.23 -12.24 -1.40
N ALA A 59 -15.18 -12.98 -2.51
CA ALA A 59 -16.13 -12.84 -3.60
C ALA A 59 -17.59 -12.93 -3.13
N GLY A 60 -18.44 -12.09 -3.69
CA GLY A 60 -19.86 -11.99 -3.37
C GLY A 60 -20.20 -11.03 -2.24
N LYS A 61 -19.24 -10.64 -1.39
CA LYS A 61 -19.48 -9.69 -0.28
C LYS A 61 -19.57 -8.25 -0.78
N GLN A 62 -20.37 -7.45 -0.09
CA GLN A 62 -20.52 -6.02 -0.31
C GLN A 62 -19.89 -5.22 0.84
N SER A 63 -19.30 -4.06 0.53
CA SER A 63 -18.81 -3.13 1.56
C SER A 63 -18.71 -1.69 1.04
N LEU A 64 -18.50 -0.78 1.98
CA LEU A 64 -18.27 0.63 1.70
C LEU A 64 -16.82 0.89 1.24
N VAL A 65 -16.67 1.75 0.25
CA VAL A 65 -15.36 2.25 -0.19
C VAL A 65 -14.87 3.36 0.75
N ILE A 66 -13.73 3.13 1.40
CA ILE A 66 -13.08 4.09 2.31
C ILE A 66 -12.18 5.06 1.53
N GLN A 67 -11.38 4.52 0.61
CA GLN A 67 -10.37 5.28 -0.14
C GLN A 67 -10.19 4.69 -1.54
N VAL A 68 -9.92 5.56 -2.51
CA VAL A 68 -9.59 5.20 -3.89
C VAL A 68 -8.21 5.76 -4.20
N ASP A 69 -7.29 4.90 -4.64
CA ASP A 69 -5.99 5.28 -5.17
C ASP A 69 -6.01 5.10 -6.69
N LYS A 70 -6.10 6.22 -7.42
CA LYS A 70 -6.18 6.22 -8.89
C LYS A 70 -4.83 5.90 -9.54
N GLU A 71 -3.71 6.26 -8.91
CA GLU A 71 -2.36 5.99 -9.44
C GLU A 71 -2.06 4.49 -9.44
N GLN A 72 -2.54 3.79 -8.41
CA GLN A 72 -2.36 2.35 -8.25
C GLN A 72 -3.55 1.52 -8.73
N GLN A 73 -4.63 2.18 -9.15
CA GLN A 73 -5.91 1.55 -9.50
C GLN A 73 -6.40 0.58 -8.43
N SER A 74 -6.30 1.00 -7.17
CA SER A 74 -6.67 0.18 -6.02
C SER A 74 -7.71 0.88 -5.16
N VAL A 75 -8.59 0.09 -4.54
CA VAL A 75 -9.68 0.57 -3.71
C VAL A 75 -9.56 -0.08 -2.33
N LEU A 76 -9.64 0.74 -1.29
CA LEU A 76 -9.67 0.29 0.10
C LEU A 76 -11.13 0.17 0.55
N LEU A 77 -11.47 -1.01 1.04
CA LEU A 77 -12.81 -1.39 1.49
C LEU A 77 -12.89 -1.45 3.01
N ASP A 78 -14.08 -1.23 3.56
CA ASP A 78 -14.30 -1.38 4.99
C ASP A 78 -14.30 -2.85 5.41
N ARG A 79 -13.33 -3.21 6.27
CA ARG A 79 -13.16 -4.53 6.90
C ARG A 79 -13.10 -5.74 5.97
N LEU A 80 -12.87 -5.54 4.67
CA LEU A 80 -12.68 -6.61 3.69
C LEU A 80 -11.22 -6.70 3.22
N ASN A 81 -10.83 -7.89 2.77
CA ASN A 81 -9.51 -8.27 2.29
C ASN A 81 -8.37 -7.98 3.30
N MET A 82 -8.66 -8.13 4.59
CA MET A 82 -7.69 -7.85 5.67
C MET A 82 -6.71 -9.01 5.89
N GLY A 83 -5.45 -8.66 6.09
CA GLY A 83 -4.45 -9.54 6.69
C GLY A 83 -4.28 -9.24 8.19
N TYR A 84 -3.92 -10.25 8.98
CA TYR A 84 -3.55 -10.06 10.38
C TYR A 84 -2.03 -9.89 10.48
N TYR A 85 -1.59 -8.83 11.14
CA TYR A 85 -0.20 -8.60 11.48
C TYR A 85 -0.11 -8.27 12.97
N TYR A 86 0.68 -9.06 13.69
CA TYR A 86 1.03 -8.78 15.08
C TYR A 86 2.37 -8.06 15.06
N ALA A 87 2.39 -6.86 15.65
CA ALA A 87 3.59 -6.03 15.79
C ALA A 87 4.37 -6.42 17.05
#